data_AF-A0AB37X051-F1
#
_entry.id   AF-A0AB37X051-F1
#
_cell.length_a   1.000
_cell.length_b   1.000
_cell.length_c   1.000
_cell.angle_alpha   90.00
_cell.angle_beta   90.00
_cell.angle_gamma   90.00
#
_symmetry.space_group_name_H-M   'P 1'
#
loop_
_entity.id
_entity.type
_entity.pdbx_description
1 polymer ?
#
loop_
_entity_poly.entity_id
_entity_poly.type
_entity_poly.pdbx_seq_one_letter_code
_entity_poly.pdbx_strand_id
1 'polypeptide(L)'
;MGHVGGHRPKSLTLIWLWNEHRAALQYDWMRAWHGILDLTRMPLYAAWPMLREILKDHTTHSFALLADWSWIPTDADMILYALSQTGKNRRPPPPWADTTADKPHAKPRDQRLHTRLLERLGITDN
;
A
#
# COMPACT_ATOMS: atom_id res chain seq x y z
N MET A 1 12.34 15.49 -31.92
CA MET A 1 11.39 14.43 -31.52
C MET A 1 11.88 13.84 -30.20
N GLY A 2 11.58 14.48 -29.07
CA GLY A 2 12.04 14.06 -27.74
C GLY A 2 10.95 13.25 -27.05
N HIS A 3 11.29 12.07 -26.53
CA HIS A 3 10.41 11.24 -25.73
C HIS A 3 9.90 12.02 -24.50
N VAL A 4 8.65 12.49 -24.55
CA VAL A 4 7.92 12.89 -23.35
C VAL A 4 7.49 11.60 -22.66
N GLY A 5 8.36 11.12 -21.76
CA GLY A 5 8.05 9.99 -20.89
C GLY A 5 6.79 10.31 -20.09
N GLY A 6 5.68 9.71 -20.51
CA GLY A 6 4.40 9.84 -19.83
C GLY A 6 4.45 9.24 -18.43
N HIS A 7 4.87 10.03 -17.45
CA HIS A 7 4.58 9.79 -16.04
C HIS A 7 3.11 10.14 -15.74
N ARG A 8 2.18 9.35 -16.30
CA ARG A 8 0.81 9.17 -15.74
C ARG A 8 0.94 8.39 -14.40
N PRO A 9 -0.16 7.99 -13.75
CA PRO A 9 -1.18 8.68 -12.97
C PRO A 9 -0.80 8.85 -11.47
N LYS A 10 0.39 8.39 -11.06
CA LYS A 10 0.71 8.19 -9.62
C LYS A 10 0.89 9.50 -8.84
N SER A 11 1.40 10.55 -9.48
CA SER A 11 1.45 11.88 -8.87
C SER A 11 0.06 12.50 -8.67
N LEU A 12 -0.99 12.00 -9.34
CA LEU A 12 -2.37 12.42 -9.07
C LEU A 12 -2.82 12.00 -7.69
N THR A 13 -2.31 10.90 -7.14
CA THR A 13 -2.62 10.46 -5.77
C THR A 13 -2.14 11.51 -4.75
N LEU A 14 -0.94 12.07 -4.97
CA LEU A 14 -0.42 13.18 -4.16
C LEU A 14 -1.26 14.45 -4.32
N ILE A 15 -1.67 14.79 -5.56
CA ILE A 15 -2.52 15.97 -5.81
C ILE A 15 -3.91 15.80 -5.18
N TRP A 16 -4.50 14.61 -5.27
CA TRP A 16 -5.78 14.27 -4.68
C TRP A 16 -5.72 14.37 -3.15
N LEU A 17 -4.72 13.75 -2.51
CA LEU A 17 -4.48 13.87 -1.07
C LEU A 17 -4.27 15.33 -0.64
N TRP A 18 -3.55 16.12 -1.45
CA TRP A 18 -3.33 17.53 -1.17
C TRP A 18 -4.60 18.38 -1.26
N ASN A 19 -5.50 18.07 -2.20
CA ASN A 19 -6.74 18.83 -2.41
C ASN A 19 -7.84 18.43 -1.42
N GLU A 20 -8.06 17.14 -1.19
CA GLU A 20 -9.16 16.65 -0.34
C GLU A 20 -8.76 16.47 1.13
N HIS A 21 -7.52 16.07 1.40
CA HIS A 21 -7.08 15.64 2.73
C HIS A 21 -5.75 16.27 3.16
N ARG A 22 -5.62 17.58 2.94
CA ARG A 22 -4.39 18.34 3.21
C ARG A 22 -3.85 18.19 4.64
N ALA A 23 -4.74 18.16 5.64
CA ALA A 23 -4.35 18.11 7.05
C ALA A 23 -3.68 16.77 7.41
N ALA A 24 -4.23 15.64 6.95
CA ALA A 24 -3.67 14.32 7.18
C ALA A 24 -2.30 14.17 6.49
N LEU A 25 -2.22 14.61 5.24
CA LEU A 25 -0.97 14.61 4.48
C LEU A 25 0.10 15.48 5.16
N GLN A 26 -0.25 16.68 5.62
CA GLN A 26 0.66 17.57 6.34
C GLN A 26 1.14 16.99 7.66
N TYR A 27 0.24 16.35 8.43
CA TYR A 27 0.59 15.70 9.69
C TYR A 27 1.64 14.61 9.48
N ASP A 28 1.41 13.69 8.54
CA ASP A 28 2.37 12.62 8.25
C ASP A 28 3.67 13.17 7.66
N TRP A 29 3.59 14.25 6.87
CA TRP A 29 4.78 14.90 6.31
C TRP A 29 5.66 15.52 7.40
N MET A 30 5.06 16.23 8.35
CA MET A 30 5.79 16.78 9.50
C MET A 30 6.35 15.67 10.39
N ARG A 31 5.62 14.56 10.55
CA ARG A 31 6.08 13.41 11.34
C ARG A 31 7.29 12.71 10.69
N ALA A 32 7.28 12.54 9.37
CA ALA A 32 8.35 11.83 8.66
C ALA A 32 9.58 12.70 8.33
N TRP A 33 9.35 13.97 7.97
CA TRP A 33 10.39 14.84 7.41
C TRP A 33 10.66 16.09 8.24
N HIS A 34 9.95 16.28 9.37
CA HIS A 34 10.08 17.46 10.24
C HIS A 34 9.95 18.80 9.51
N GLY A 35 9.12 18.84 8.46
CA GLY A 35 8.94 20.01 7.62
C GLY A 35 7.53 20.11 7.05
N ILE A 36 7.17 21.30 6.59
CA ILE A 36 5.88 21.58 5.97
C ILE A 36 5.99 21.25 4.48
N LEU A 37 5.08 20.41 3.97
CA LEU A 37 4.96 20.20 2.53
C LEU A 37 4.46 21.48 1.87
N ASP A 38 5.23 22.01 0.93
CA ASP A 38 4.83 23.12 0.06
C ASP A 38 5.07 22.75 -1.40
N LEU A 39 3.99 22.43 -2.11
CA LEU A 39 4.01 22.06 -3.53
C LEU A 39 4.35 23.23 -4.46
N THR A 40 4.36 24.48 -3.98
CA THR A 40 4.81 25.62 -4.78
C THR A 40 6.33 25.71 -4.84
N ARG A 41 7.00 25.29 -3.75
CA ARG A 41 8.46 25.26 -3.64
C ARG A 41 9.04 23.92 -4.07
N MET A 42 8.30 22.84 -3.87
CA MET A 42 8.76 21.49 -4.09
C MET A 42 8.06 20.85 -5.29
N PRO A 43 8.80 20.50 -6.36
CA PRO A 43 8.19 19.95 -7.55
C PRO A 43 7.66 18.53 -7.31
N LEU A 44 6.57 18.18 -8.01
CA LEU A 44 5.86 16.91 -7.85
C LEU A 44 6.74 15.66 -8.02
N TYR A 45 7.76 15.72 -8.88
CA TYR A 45 8.67 14.59 -9.08
C TYR A 45 9.54 14.29 -7.85
N ALA A 46 9.80 15.29 -7.01
CA ALA A 46 10.54 15.14 -5.75
C ALA A 46 9.60 14.80 -4.59
N ALA A 47 8.38 15.33 -4.59
CA ALA A 47 7.38 15.07 -3.56
C ALA A 47 6.81 13.66 -3.62
N TRP A 48 6.59 13.12 -4.82
CA TRP A 48 6.06 11.77 -4.99
C TRP A 48 6.90 10.66 -4.32
N PRO A 49 8.23 10.57 -4.51
CA PRO A 49 9.03 9.54 -3.86
C PRO A 49 9.06 9.68 -2.34
N MET A 50 9.02 10.91 -1.81
CA MET A 50 8.92 11.14 -0.36
C MET A 50 7.56 10.69 0.20
N LEU A 51 6.47 11.00 -0.49
CA LEU A 51 5.15 10.46 -0.13
C LEU A 51 5.17 8.93 -0.18
N ARG A 52 5.81 8.35 -1.19
CA ARG A 52 5.90 6.89 -1.32
C ARG A 52 6.62 6.24 -0.14
N GLU A 53 7.59 6.93 0.45
CA GLU A 53 8.26 6.45 1.67
C GLU A 53 7.32 6.52 2.88
N ILE A 54 6.56 7.60 3.03
CA ILE A 54 5.50 7.72 4.07
C ILE A 54 4.49 6.59 3.93
N LEU A 55 4.06 6.30 2.70
CA LEU A 55 3.07 5.25 2.42
C LEU A 55 3.57 3.83 2.66
N LYS A 56 4.88 3.60 2.81
CA LYS A 56 5.39 2.28 3.25
C LYS A 56 5.03 2.00 4.69
N ASP A 57 4.86 3.04 5.50
CA ASP A 57 4.33 2.91 6.85
C ASP A 57 2.80 2.90 6.79
N HIS A 58 2.23 1.71 6.95
CA HIS A 58 0.78 1.48 6.89
C HIS A 58 0.03 2.04 8.13
N THR A 59 0.75 2.67 9.08
CA THR A 59 0.16 3.35 10.24
C THR A 59 -0.06 4.85 10.02
N THR A 60 0.29 5.37 8.83
CA THR A 60 0.13 6.79 8.51
C THR A 60 -1.31 7.14 8.11
N HIS A 61 -1.73 8.37 8.39
CA HIS A 61 -3.09 8.82 8.09
C HIS A 61 -3.36 8.88 6.59
N SER A 62 -2.34 9.25 5.82
CA SER A 62 -2.35 9.31 4.36
C SER A 62 -2.56 7.93 3.74
N PHE A 63 -1.98 6.88 4.34
CA PHE A 63 -2.20 5.51 3.91
C PHE A 63 -3.63 5.06 4.22
N ALA A 64 -4.11 5.31 5.44
CA ALA A 64 -5.46 4.95 5.86
C ALA A 64 -6.54 5.60 4.97
N LEU A 65 -6.37 6.87 4.59
CA LEU A 65 -7.29 7.55 3.68
C LEU A 65 -7.31 6.93 2.28
N LEU A 66 -6.14 6.50 1.77
CA LEU A 66 -6.07 5.83 0.46
C LEU A 66 -6.67 4.43 0.47
N ALA A 67 -6.60 3.75 1.61
CA ALA A 67 -7.19 2.44 1.81
C ALA A 67 -8.67 2.47 2.24
N ASP A 68 -9.27 3.68 2.31
CA ASP A 68 -10.63 3.93 2.81
C ASP A 68 -10.88 3.37 4.22
N TRP A 69 -9.86 3.49 5.09
CA TRP A 69 -9.95 3.08 6.48
C TRP A 69 -10.64 4.15 7.31
N SER A 70 -11.65 3.74 8.08
CA SER A 70 -12.38 4.60 9.01
C SER A 70 -11.62 4.89 10.31
N TRP A 71 -10.60 4.10 10.64
CA TRP A 71 -9.82 4.21 11.88
C TRP A 71 -8.37 3.73 11.68
N ILE A 72 -7.42 4.43 12.29
CA ILE A 72 -5.99 4.11 12.23
C ILE A 72 -5.59 3.44 13.54
N PRO A 73 -5.08 2.19 13.52
CA PRO A 73 -4.65 1.52 14.73
C PRO A 73 -3.46 2.25 15.36
N THR A 74 -3.55 2.53 16.67
CA THR A 74 -2.43 3.04 17.45
C THR A 74 -1.55 1.87 17.91
N ASP A 75 -0.31 2.13 18.34
CA ASP A 75 0.61 1.10 18.86
C ASP A 75 -0.03 0.23 19.96
N ALA A 76 -0.85 0.82 20.82
CA ALA A 76 -1.64 0.12 21.81
C ALA A 76 -2.62 -0.91 21.19
N ASP A 77 -3.29 -0.56 20.09
CA ASP A 77 -4.20 -1.48 19.39
C ASP A 77 -3.44 -2.67 18.80
N MET A 78 -2.22 -2.45 18.30
CA MET A 78 -1.36 -3.52 17.78
C MET A 78 -0.91 -4.47 18.89
N ILE A 79 -0.54 -3.93 20.07
CA ILE A 79 -0.17 -4.72 21.24
C ILE A 79 -1.36 -5.52 21.76
N LEU A 80 -2.53 -4.88 21.92
CA LEU A 80 -3.77 -5.53 22.34
C LEU A 80 -4.15 -6.66 21.37
N TYR A 81 -3.96 -6.43 20.07
CA TYR A 81 -4.19 -7.44 19.05
C TYR A 81 -3.20 -8.62 19.17
N ALA A 82 -1.90 -8.35 19.25
CA ALA A 82 -0.88 -9.39 19.41
C ALA A 82 -1.13 -10.25 20.67
N LEU A 83 -1.52 -9.61 21.77
CA LEU A 83 -1.94 -10.30 23.00
C LEU A 83 -3.19 -11.17 22.75
N SER A 84 -4.18 -10.64 22.04
CA SER A 84 -5.41 -11.39 21.73
C SER A 84 -5.21 -12.61 20.84
N GLN A 85 -4.16 -12.62 19.99
CA GLN A 85 -3.79 -13.74 19.12
C GLN A 85 -3.03 -14.87 19.85
N THR A 86 -2.58 -14.62 21.09
CA THR A 86 -1.86 -15.61 21.91
C THR A 86 -2.82 -16.68 22.49
N GLY A 87 -4.14 -16.45 22.44
CA GLY A 87 -5.16 -17.39 22.91
C GLY A 87 -5.40 -18.58 21.97
N LYS A 88 -5.99 -19.65 22.52
CA LYS A 88 -6.35 -20.87 21.77
C LYS A 88 -7.37 -20.64 20.64
N ASN A 89 -8.12 -19.54 20.71
CA ASN A 89 -9.09 -19.13 19.70
C ASN A 89 -8.53 -17.95 18.90
N ARG A 90 -8.06 -18.22 17.68
CA ARG A 90 -7.65 -17.16 16.74
C ARG A 90 -8.88 -16.32 16.38
N ARG A 91 -8.86 -15.04 16.75
CA ARG A 91 -9.85 -14.07 16.28
C ARG A 91 -9.59 -13.76 14.80
N PRO A 92 -10.63 -13.48 13.99
CA PRO A 92 -10.43 -13.00 12.64
C PRO A 92 -9.52 -11.76 12.66
N PRO A 93 -8.67 -11.57 11.63
CA PRO A 93 -7.82 -10.40 11.57
C PRO A 93 -8.68 -9.13 11.56
N PRO A 94 -8.29 -8.07 12.28
CA PRO A 94 -8.95 -6.79 12.19
C PRO A 94 -8.77 -6.23 10.76
N PRO A 95 -9.69 -5.38 10.30
CA PRO A 95 -9.72 -4.92 8.91
C PRO A 95 -8.42 -4.26 8.43
N TRP A 96 -7.63 -3.68 9.34
CA TRP A 96 -6.33 -3.07 9.04
C TRP A 96 -5.16 -4.07 8.95
N ALA A 97 -5.27 -5.24 9.59
CA ALA A 97 -4.29 -6.32 9.49
C ALA A 97 -4.68 -7.37 8.45
N ASP A 98 -5.88 -7.24 7.88
CA ASP A 98 -6.41 -8.17 6.91
C ASP A 98 -5.83 -7.90 5.52
N THR A 99 -4.67 -8.49 5.26
CA THR A 99 -4.04 -8.47 3.93
C THR A 99 -4.76 -9.37 2.92
N THR A 100 -5.88 -10.01 3.27
CA THR A 100 -6.58 -10.90 2.32
C THR A 100 -7.19 -10.17 1.12
N ALA A 101 -7.58 -8.91 1.28
CA ALA A 101 -8.07 -8.08 0.17
C ALA A 101 -6.98 -7.76 -0.87
N ASP A 102 -5.72 -7.69 -0.45
CA ASP A 102 -4.57 -7.32 -1.30
C ASP A 102 -3.84 -8.56 -1.86
N LYS A 103 -4.29 -9.77 -1.50
CA LYS A 103 -3.81 -10.98 -2.16
C LYS A 103 -4.32 -10.94 -3.59
N PRO A 104 -3.43 -10.89 -4.61
CA PRO A 104 -3.89 -11.04 -5.98
C PRO A 104 -4.71 -12.32 -6.03
N HIS A 105 -5.97 -12.23 -6.48
CA HIS A 105 -6.79 -13.42 -6.67
C HIS A 105 -5.95 -14.41 -7.47
N ALA A 106 -5.54 -15.51 -6.83
CA ALA A 106 -4.77 -16.53 -7.48
C ALA A 106 -5.63 -17.00 -8.65
N LYS A 107 -5.23 -16.63 -9.88
CA LYS A 107 -5.95 -17.09 -11.06
C LYS A 107 -5.98 -18.62 -10.97
N PRO A 108 -7.13 -19.26 -11.16
CA PRO A 108 -7.19 -20.71 -11.16
C PRO A 108 -6.13 -21.21 -12.15
N ARG A 109 -5.15 -21.96 -11.64
CA ARG A 109 -4.04 -22.45 -12.45
C ARG A 109 -4.62 -23.45 -13.44
N ASP A 110 -4.70 -23.06 -14.71
CA ASP A 110 -5.19 -23.94 -15.78
C ASP A 110 -4.29 -25.17 -15.91
N GLN A 111 -4.70 -26.25 -15.25
CA GLN A 111 -3.94 -27.50 -15.18
C GLN A 111 -3.63 -28.08 -16.57
N ARG A 112 -4.50 -27.83 -17.56
CA ARG A 112 -4.34 -28.24 -18.96
C ARG A 112 -3.23 -27.50 -19.69
N LEU A 113 -3.08 -26.20 -19.43
CA LEU A 113 -2.00 -25.42 -20.02
C LEU A 113 -0.67 -25.74 -19.35
N HIS A 114 -0.70 -26.02 -18.05
CA HIS A 114 0.46 -26.45 -17.29
C HIS A 114 1.00 -27.81 -17.77
N THR A 115 0.11 -28.80 -17.99
CA THR A 115 0.50 -30.12 -18.53
C THR A 115 1.07 -30.01 -19.94
N ARG A 116 0.44 -29.24 -20.84
CA ARG A 116 1.00 -29.00 -22.19
C ARG A 116 2.36 -28.32 -22.17
N LEU A 117 2.61 -27.41 -21.23
CA LEU A 117 3.91 -26.78 -21.05
C LEU A 117 4.96 -27.81 -20.61
N LEU A 118 4.62 -28.66 -19.63
CA LEU A 118 5.51 -29.71 -19.14
C LEU A 118 5.84 -30.74 -20.23
N GLU A 119 4.84 -31.16 -21.02
CA GLU A 119 5.03 -32.04 -22.19
C GLU A 119 5.99 -31.43 -23.22
N ARG A 120 5.86 -30.12 -23.50
CA ARG A 120 6.76 -29.41 -24.43
C ARG A 120 8.18 -29.23 -23.90
N LEU A 121 8.31 -29.09 -22.58
CA LEU A 121 9.61 -28.95 -21.93
C LEU A 121 10.31 -30.29 -21.73
N GLY A 122 9.65 -31.42 -22.03
CA GLY A 122 10.20 -32.76 -21.86
C GLY A 122 10.43 -33.14 -20.39
N ILE A 123 9.78 -32.43 -19.47
CA ILE A 123 9.88 -32.68 -18.03
C ILE A 123 8.85 -33.74 -17.68
N THR A 124 9.24 -35.01 -17.79
CA THR A 124 8.50 -36.12 -17.21
C THR A 124 8.95 -36.28 -15.77
N ASP A 125 8.03 -36.04 -14.83
CA ASP A 125 8.24 -36.36 -13.41
C ASP A 125 8.42 -37.87 -13.31
N ASN A 126 9.58 -38.31 -12.82
CA ASN A 126 9.97 -39.71 -12.71
C ASN A 126 9.69 -40.23 -11.30
#